data_AF-A0A401I6S4-F1
#
_entry.id   AF-A0A401I6S4-F1
#
_cell.length_a   1.000
_cell.length_b   1.000
_cell.length_c   1.000
_cell.angle_alpha   90.00
_cell.angle_beta   90.00
_cell.angle_gamma   90.00
#
_symmetry.space_group_name_H-M   'P 1'
#
loop_
_entity.id
_entity.type
_entity.pdbx_description
1 polymer ?
#
loop_
_entity_poly.entity_id
_entity_poly.type
_entity_poly.pdbx_seq_one_letter_code
_entity_poly.pdbx_strand_id
1 'polypeptide(L)'
;MKTKSDDLCRAAMKQLYLMSCLVAAILAMTTITGCNYTRKVQDSEYDYGSQQANDPKMLGDRMYGPVGNQPDRHQNSHVEYSYALSRKLSKTQGVAAAVVMLTDKNAYVGLVLDWTAVGTKNKGGRQAQEQNNTGSGKGVYNIENGSPFWDNRDLVTPFNSYLSVSDHERISAELKQTIAVKLRQLSPYVQEVHISANRHFVNELVDYARETWMGRPLQPYLTEFNKLAEYEFADSGKPPMRLRQLKANAAAQR
;
A
#
# COMPACT_ATOMS: atom_id res chain seq x y z
N MET A 1 -60.61 36.15 39.23
CA MET A 1 -60.69 36.47 37.79
C MET A 1 -59.35 36.12 37.17
N LYS A 2 -59.20 34.91 36.61
CA LYS A 2 -57.95 34.48 35.97
C LYS A 2 -57.95 35.03 34.55
N THR A 3 -57.07 35.97 34.26
CA THR A 3 -57.12 36.75 33.03
C THR A 3 -56.59 35.90 31.87
N LYS A 4 -57.29 35.96 30.73
CA LYS A 4 -56.95 35.28 29.46
C LYS A 4 -55.48 35.46 29.02
N SER A 5 -54.82 36.51 29.53
CA SER A 5 -53.40 36.83 29.36
C SER A 5 -52.45 35.80 30.01
N ASP A 6 -52.78 35.30 31.20
CA ASP A 6 -51.92 34.37 31.95
C ASP A 6 -51.89 32.96 31.33
N ASP A 7 -52.98 32.57 30.67
CA ASP A 7 -53.08 31.29 29.96
C ASP A 7 -52.38 31.33 28.60
N LEU A 8 -52.43 32.48 27.91
CA LEU A 8 -51.65 32.73 26.68
C LEU A 8 -50.14 32.71 26.95
N CYS A 9 -49.68 33.32 28.05
CA CYS A 9 -48.26 33.36 28.40
C CYS A 9 -47.73 31.97 28.82
N ARG A 10 -48.54 31.18 29.55
CA ARG A 10 -48.20 29.78 29.88
C ARG A 10 -48.16 28.87 28.65
N ALA A 11 -49.05 29.06 27.67
CA ALA A 11 -49.04 28.31 26.43
C ALA A 11 -47.81 28.63 25.57
N ALA A 12 -47.45 29.92 25.46
CA ALA A 12 -46.26 30.37 24.74
C ALA A 12 -44.96 29.86 25.40
N MET A 13 -44.85 29.92 26.74
CA MET A 13 -43.70 29.35 27.45
C MET A 13 -43.59 27.83 27.26
N LYS A 14 -44.71 27.09 27.30
CA LYS A 14 -44.70 25.64 27.02
C LYS A 14 -44.25 25.34 25.59
N GLN A 15 -44.70 26.11 24.59
CA GLN A 15 -44.24 25.93 23.21
C GLN A 15 -42.76 26.27 23.03
N LEU A 16 -42.26 27.32 23.69
CA LEU A 16 -40.85 27.66 23.66
C LEU A 16 -39.98 26.58 24.32
N TYR A 17 -40.44 26.00 25.43
CA TYR A 17 -39.80 24.86 26.09
C TYR A 17 -39.85 23.58 25.24
N LEU A 18 -40.98 23.32 24.57
CA LEU A 18 -41.11 22.14 23.72
C LEU A 18 -40.16 22.24 22.52
N MET A 19 -40.07 23.42 21.90
CA MET A 19 -39.17 23.69 20.78
C MET A 19 -37.70 23.63 21.21
N SER A 20 -37.34 24.15 22.38
CA SER A 20 -35.96 24.07 22.89
C SER A 20 -35.57 22.62 23.23
N CYS A 21 -36.47 21.81 23.80
CA CYS A 21 -36.25 20.38 24.02
C CYS A 21 -36.08 19.61 22.70
N LEU A 22 -36.84 19.96 21.65
CA LEU A 22 -36.78 19.31 20.34
C LEU A 22 -35.46 19.62 19.62
N VAL A 23 -35.00 20.87 19.67
CA VAL A 23 -33.69 21.28 19.16
C VAL A 23 -32.56 20.59 19.93
N ALA A 24 -32.64 20.52 21.26
CA ALA A 24 -31.65 19.83 22.09
C ALA A 24 -31.59 18.32 21.79
N ALA A 25 -32.75 17.68 21.56
CA ALA A 25 -32.82 16.26 21.19
C ALA A 25 -32.22 16.00 19.80
N ILE A 26 -32.46 16.87 18.81
CA ILE A 26 -31.85 16.76 17.48
C ILE A 26 -30.32 16.95 17.57
N LEU A 27 -29.84 17.93 18.34
CA LEU A 27 -28.41 18.15 18.55
C LEU A 27 -27.72 16.98 19.27
N ALA A 28 -28.41 16.33 20.21
CA ALA A 28 -27.89 15.15 20.90
C ALA A 28 -27.82 13.91 19.97
N MET A 29 -28.77 13.74 19.05
CA MET A 29 -28.76 12.62 18.11
C MET A 29 -27.61 12.72 17.09
N THR A 30 -27.26 13.93 16.63
CA THR A 30 -26.19 14.11 15.63
C THR A 30 -24.79 13.88 16.19
N THR A 31 -24.54 14.19 17.47
CA THR A 31 -23.23 13.99 18.11
C THR A 31 -22.93 12.51 18.36
N ILE A 32 -23.94 11.71 18.74
CA ILE A 32 -23.77 10.27 18.98
C ILE A 32 -23.47 9.52 17.67
N THR A 33 -24.04 9.93 16.54
CA THR A 33 -23.75 9.32 15.23
C THR A 33 -22.34 9.62 14.72
N GLY A 34 -21.76 10.77 15.09
CA GLY A 34 -20.43 11.18 14.62
C GLY A 34 -19.29 10.29 15.14
N CYS A 35 -19.28 9.99 16.44
CA CYS A 35 -18.23 9.16 17.06
C CYS A 35 -18.27 7.69 16.61
N ASN A 36 -19.45 7.18 16.24
CA ASN A 36 -19.59 5.80 15.79
C ASN A 36 -19.16 5.64 14.31
N TYR A 37 -19.45 6.63 13.47
CA TYR A 37 -19.05 6.62 12.06
C TYR A 37 -17.53 6.63 11.90
N THR A 38 -16.81 7.47 12.66
CA THR A 38 -15.34 7.54 12.59
C THR A 38 -14.70 6.21 12.91
N ARG A 39 -15.17 5.52 13.95
CA ARG A 39 -14.66 4.19 14.34
C ARG A 39 -14.89 3.13 13.27
N LYS A 40 -16.08 3.11 12.66
CA LYS A 40 -16.37 2.17 11.55
C LYS A 40 -15.45 2.35 10.35
N VAL A 41 -15.07 3.60 10.03
CA VAL A 41 -14.14 3.88 8.93
C VAL A 41 -12.72 3.46 9.30
N GLN A 42 -12.29 3.72 10.52
CA GLN A 42 -10.97 3.34 11.03
C GLN A 42 -10.77 1.82 11.08
N ASP A 43 -11.83 1.08 11.46
CA ASP A 43 -11.82 -0.38 11.47
C ASP A 43 -11.99 -1.00 10.07
N SER A 44 -12.23 -0.20 9.03
CA SER A 44 -12.47 -0.69 7.67
C SER A 44 -11.17 -0.99 6.90
N GLU A 45 -11.28 -1.71 5.78
CA GLU A 45 -10.13 -1.93 4.87
C GLU A 45 -9.69 -0.65 4.11
N TYR A 46 -10.35 0.49 4.32
CA TYR A 46 -10.07 1.75 3.63
C TYR A 46 -9.17 2.70 4.43
N ASP A 47 -8.88 2.41 5.69
CA ASP A 47 -8.01 3.23 6.55
C ASP A 47 -6.86 2.38 7.08
N TYR A 48 -5.63 2.79 6.78
CA TYR A 48 -4.40 2.21 7.30
C TYR A 48 -3.57 3.19 8.13
N GLY A 49 -4.11 4.38 8.41
CA GLY A 49 -3.40 5.46 9.10
C GLY A 49 -3.82 5.62 10.56
N SER A 50 -4.92 4.99 10.96
CA SER A 50 -5.52 5.11 12.29
C SER A 50 -4.86 4.20 13.30
N GLN A 51 -3.80 4.67 13.96
CA GLN A 51 -3.13 3.92 15.03
C GLN A 51 -3.99 3.88 16.29
N GLN A 52 -4.95 2.95 16.37
CA GLN A 52 -5.80 2.74 17.53
C GLN A 52 -5.35 1.54 18.37
N ALA A 53 -5.54 1.64 19.68
CA ALA A 53 -5.41 0.49 20.55
C ALA A 53 -6.46 -0.56 20.17
N ASN A 54 -6.01 -1.80 19.95
CA ASN A 54 -6.83 -2.95 19.52
C ASN A 54 -7.45 -2.82 18.11
N ASP A 55 -6.76 -2.16 17.17
CA ASP A 55 -7.17 -2.20 15.76
C ASP A 55 -7.28 -3.66 15.28
N PRO A 56 -8.43 -4.10 14.73
CA PRO A 56 -8.62 -5.45 14.21
C PRO A 56 -7.55 -5.92 13.23
N LYS A 57 -6.99 -5.00 12.42
CA LYS A 57 -5.94 -5.28 11.41
C LYS A 57 -4.58 -5.59 12.03
N MET A 58 -4.37 -5.17 13.28
CA MET A 58 -3.12 -5.33 14.02
C MET A 58 -3.22 -6.39 15.13
N LEU A 59 -4.32 -7.14 15.19
CA LEU A 59 -4.46 -8.24 16.14
C LEU A 59 -3.49 -9.38 15.81
N GLY A 60 -2.86 -9.92 16.85
CA GLY A 60 -1.91 -11.02 16.76
C GLY A 60 -0.47 -10.59 16.54
N ASP A 61 0.40 -11.56 16.27
CA ASP A 61 1.81 -11.30 16.04
C ASP A 61 2.04 -10.59 14.70
N ARG A 62 3.13 -9.83 14.62
CA ARG A 62 3.58 -9.21 13.38
C ARG A 62 3.94 -10.29 12.35
N MET A 63 3.24 -10.28 11.22
CA MET A 63 3.35 -11.34 10.20
C MET A 63 4.31 -11.01 9.04
N TYR A 64 4.91 -9.81 9.06
CA TYR A 64 5.79 -9.28 8.01
C TYR A 64 7.15 -8.83 8.53
N GLY A 65 8.13 -8.80 7.62
CA GLY A 65 9.51 -8.40 7.87
C GLY A 65 10.39 -9.55 8.36
N PRO A 66 11.63 -9.20 8.75
CA PRO A 66 12.62 -10.17 9.19
C PRO A 66 12.24 -10.85 10.51
N VAL A 67 12.56 -12.14 10.64
CA VAL A 67 12.45 -12.91 11.89
C VAL A 67 13.85 -13.24 12.38
N GLY A 68 14.16 -12.87 13.63
CA GLY A 68 15.48 -13.10 14.23
C GLY A 68 16.63 -12.41 13.49
N ASN A 69 17.87 -12.78 13.85
CA ASN A 69 19.09 -12.22 13.27
C ASN A 69 19.76 -13.24 12.33
N GLN A 70 19.42 -13.18 11.04
CA GLN A 70 19.97 -14.03 9.99
C GLN A 70 20.62 -13.15 8.91
N PRO A 71 21.95 -13.21 8.73
CA PRO A 71 22.65 -12.39 7.75
C PRO A 71 22.45 -12.86 6.30
N ASP A 72 22.08 -14.13 6.10
CA ASP A 72 21.91 -14.79 4.80
C ASP A 72 20.44 -14.91 4.36
N ARG A 73 19.51 -14.19 5.00
CA ARG A 73 18.06 -14.34 4.75
C ARG A 73 17.62 -14.03 3.32
N HIS A 74 18.42 -13.28 2.55
CA HIS A 74 18.14 -12.96 1.15
C HIS A 74 18.86 -13.90 0.17
N GLN A 75 19.59 -14.91 0.66
CA GLN A 75 20.26 -15.93 -0.14
C GLN A 75 19.29 -17.09 -0.41
N ASN A 76 18.50 -16.94 -1.47
CA ASN A 76 17.55 -17.96 -1.90
C ASN A 76 18.22 -18.92 -2.91
N SER A 77 17.79 -20.18 -2.90
CA SER A 77 18.18 -21.22 -3.85
C SER A 77 17.17 -21.40 -5.00
N HIS A 78 15.95 -20.93 -4.80
CA HIS A 78 14.88 -20.92 -5.78
C HIS A 78 14.07 -19.61 -5.73
N VAL A 79 13.53 -19.20 -6.88
CA VAL A 79 12.56 -18.11 -6.99
C VAL A 79 11.51 -18.44 -8.04
N GLU A 80 10.25 -18.19 -7.71
CA GLU A 80 9.10 -18.35 -8.61
C GLU A 80 8.14 -17.17 -8.51
N TYR A 81 7.50 -16.84 -9.63
CA TYR A 81 6.41 -15.86 -9.64
C TYR A 81 5.09 -16.51 -9.25
N SER A 82 4.43 -15.98 -8.21
CA SER A 82 3.11 -16.46 -7.79
C SER A 82 1.99 -15.59 -8.36
N TYR A 83 1.36 -16.07 -9.43
CA TYR A 83 0.19 -15.42 -10.02
C TYR A 83 -1.00 -15.35 -9.05
N ALA A 84 -1.27 -16.43 -8.33
CA ALA A 84 -2.40 -16.51 -7.40
C ALA A 84 -2.27 -15.50 -6.26
N LEU A 85 -1.09 -15.39 -5.64
CA LEU A 85 -0.84 -14.40 -4.59
C LEU A 85 -0.88 -12.98 -5.15
N SER A 86 -0.24 -12.72 -6.29
CA SER A 86 -0.27 -11.41 -6.95
C SER A 86 -1.70 -10.93 -7.20
N ARG A 87 -2.56 -11.80 -7.75
CA ARG A 87 -3.99 -11.51 -7.99
C ARG A 87 -4.83 -11.38 -6.71
N LYS A 88 -4.47 -12.09 -5.64
CA LYS A 88 -5.16 -11.99 -4.35
C LYS A 88 -4.83 -10.66 -3.68
N LEU A 89 -3.54 -10.30 -3.64
CA LEU A 89 -3.07 -9.09 -2.97
C LEU A 89 -3.45 -7.82 -3.73
N SER A 90 -3.50 -7.85 -5.06
CA SER A 90 -3.97 -6.72 -5.88
C SER A 90 -5.45 -6.38 -5.70
N LYS A 91 -6.22 -7.21 -4.97
CA LYS A 91 -7.61 -6.92 -4.59
C LYS A 91 -7.72 -6.31 -3.19
N THR A 92 -6.60 -5.90 -2.61
CA THR A 92 -6.56 -5.22 -1.31
C THR A 92 -6.73 -3.74 -1.52
N GLN A 93 -7.52 -3.11 -0.66
CA GLN A 93 -7.84 -1.69 -0.76
C GLN A 93 -6.56 -0.91 -0.48
N GLY A 94 -6.31 0.13 -1.26
CA GLY A 94 -5.03 0.86 -1.31
C GLY A 94 -3.97 0.24 -2.21
N VAL A 95 -4.26 -0.88 -2.91
CA VAL A 95 -3.31 -1.58 -3.79
C VAL A 95 -3.87 -1.68 -5.21
N ALA A 96 -3.29 -0.94 -6.14
CA ALA A 96 -3.60 -1.04 -7.57
C ALA A 96 -3.06 -2.33 -8.20
N ALA A 97 -1.85 -2.74 -7.82
CA ALA A 97 -1.22 -3.95 -8.33
C ALA A 97 -0.28 -4.56 -7.30
N ALA A 98 -0.08 -5.88 -7.39
CA ALA A 98 0.89 -6.59 -6.58
C ALA A 98 1.65 -7.59 -7.45
N VAL A 99 2.94 -7.75 -7.18
CA VAL A 99 3.80 -8.76 -7.79
C VAL A 99 4.47 -9.53 -6.66
N VAL A 100 4.25 -10.83 -6.62
CA VAL A 100 4.74 -11.70 -5.55
C VAL A 100 5.72 -12.71 -6.11
N MET A 101 6.93 -12.72 -5.56
CA MET A 101 7.93 -13.75 -5.78
C MET A 101 8.02 -14.62 -4.52
N LEU A 102 7.85 -15.92 -4.70
CA LEU A 102 8.07 -16.92 -3.66
C LEU A 102 9.45 -17.52 -3.82
N THR A 103 10.03 -17.89 -2.69
CA THR A 103 11.33 -18.54 -2.60
C THR A 103 11.22 -19.74 -1.66
N ASP A 104 12.35 -20.32 -1.27
CA ASP A 104 12.39 -21.50 -0.38
C ASP A 104 11.73 -21.24 0.98
N LYS A 105 11.91 -20.03 1.52
CA LYS A 105 11.44 -19.66 2.87
C LYS A 105 10.71 -18.33 2.90
N ASN A 106 10.95 -17.45 1.93
CA ASN A 106 10.52 -16.06 2.00
C ASN A 106 9.58 -15.70 0.86
N ALA A 107 8.74 -14.69 1.11
CA ALA A 107 7.97 -14.05 0.07
C ALA A 107 8.42 -12.59 -0.09
N TYR A 108 8.63 -12.20 -1.33
CA TYR A 108 8.97 -10.83 -1.73
C TYR A 108 7.80 -10.23 -2.49
N VAL A 109 7.26 -9.14 -1.95
CA VAL A 109 6.03 -8.51 -2.42
C VAL A 109 6.33 -7.10 -2.87
N GLY A 110 6.16 -6.84 -4.17
CA GLY A 110 6.13 -5.51 -4.73
C GLY A 110 4.69 -5.01 -4.81
N LEU A 111 4.40 -3.86 -4.20
CA LEU A 111 3.08 -3.22 -4.20
C LEU A 111 3.10 -1.94 -5.04
N VAL A 112 2.04 -1.76 -5.81
CA VAL A 112 1.68 -0.48 -6.41
C VAL A 112 0.47 0.04 -5.65
N LEU A 113 0.60 1.21 -5.04
CA LEU A 113 -0.45 1.78 -4.22
C LEU A 113 -1.38 2.66 -5.06
N ASP A 114 -2.61 2.84 -4.59
CA ASP A 114 -3.59 3.73 -5.19
C ASP A 114 -4.33 4.58 -4.14
N TRP A 115 -5.33 5.31 -4.60
CA TRP A 115 -6.14 6.23 -3.80
C TRP A 115 -7.40 5.59 -3.21
N THR A 116 -7.55 4.25 -3.30
CA THR A 116 -8.74 3.57 -2.79
C THR A 116 -8.73 3.41 -1.27
N ALA A 117 -7.59 3.63 -0.61
CA ALA A 117 -7.48 3.69 0.85
C ALA A 117 -6.60 4.86 1.31
N VAL A 118 -6.88 5.35 2.52
CA VAL A 118 -6.10 6.38 3.18
C VAL A 118 -5.06 5.76 4.13
N GLY A 119 -4.02 6.53 4.46
CA GLY A 119 -3.04 6.09 5.44
C GLY A 119 -2.13 4.94 4.98
N THR A 120 -2.06 4.62 3.69
CA THR A 120 -1.17 3.56 3.15
C THR A 120 0.33 3.83 3.39
N LYS A 121 0.70 5.05 3.82
CA LYS A 121 2.06 5.49 4.17
C LYS A 121 2.11 5.99 5.62
N ASN A 122 3.12 5.54 6.38
CA ASN A 122 3.34 5.87 7.80
C ASN A 122 3.91 7.29 8.05
N LYS A 123 4.64 7.87 7.08
CA LYS A 123 5.30 9.17 7.23
C LYS A 123 5.17 10.01 5.95
N GLY A 124 4.43 11.11 6.02
CA GLY A 124 4.22 12.05 4.91
C GLY A 124 5.40 12.99 4.66
N GLY A 125 5.59 13.42 3.42
CA GLY A 125 6.58 14.42 3.01
C GLY A 125 6.95 14.28 1.54
N ARG A 126 7.29 15.38 0.86
CA ARG A 126 7.66 15.39 -0.58
C ARG A 126 8.84 14.45 -0.89
N GLN A 127 9.75 14.26 0.07
CA GLN A 127 10.90 13.34 -0.05
C GLN A 127 10.52 11.85 -0.03
N ALA A 128 9.29 11.51 0.41
CA ALA A 128 8.76 10.14 0.39
C ALA A 128 8.12 9.78 -0.96
N GLN A 129 7.85 10.79 -1.78
CA GLN A 129 7.15 10.66 -3.04
C GLN A 129 8.17 10.49 -4.14
N GLU A 130 8.12 9.35 -4.83
CA GLU A 130 8.93 9.14 -6.04
C GLU A 130 8.22 9.70 -7.29
N GLN A 131 6.93 10.00 -7.18
CA GLN A 131 6.11 10.57 -8.22
C GLN A 131 6.16 12.10 -8.22
N ASN A 132 6.26 12.65 -9.42
CA ASN A 132 5.94 14.05 -9.68
C ASN A 132 4.57 14.16 -10.36
N ASN A 133 3.50 14.15 -9.55
CA ASN A 133 2.12 14.26 -10.03
C ASN A 133 1.65 15.71 -10.25
N THR A 134 2.56 16.70 -10.28
CA THR A 134 2.16 18.12 -10.40
C THR A 134 1.61 18.49 -11.78
N GLY A 135 1.56 17.55 -12.73
CA GLY A 135 1.14 17.80 -14.11
C GLY A 135 2.15 18.69 -14.83
N SER A 136 2.82 18.16 -15.85
CA SER A 136 3.52 19.03 -16.79
C SER A 136 2.47 19.79 -17.60
N GLY A 137 2.30 21.09 -17.37
CA GLY A 137 1.48 21.96 -18.21
C GLY A 137 1.97 22.06 -19.67
N LYS A 138 3.02 21.31 -20.06
CA LYS A 138 3.67 21.37 -21.38
C LYS A 138 3.35 20.20 -22.31
N GLY A 139 2.38 19.33 -21.98
CA GLY A 139 1.89 18.29 -22.91
C GLY A 139 2.86 17.15 -23.24
N VAL A 140 3.94 17.00 -22.47
CA VAL A 140 4.92 15.90 -22.61
C VAL A 140 4.71 14.87 -21.51
N TYR A 141 4.75 13.58 -21.85
CA TYR A 141 4.57 12.47 -20.91
C TYR A 141 5.80 12.23 -20.04
N ASN A 142 6.99 12.48 -20.57
CA ASN A 142 8.24 12.35 -19.84
C ASN A 142 9.01 13.68 -19.89
N ILE A 143 9.20 14.30 -18.73
CA ILE A 143 9.91 15.59 -18.61
C ILE A 143 11.43 15.45 -18.56
N GLU A 144 11.95 14.25 -18.27
CA GLU A 144 13.40 14.00 -18.21
C GLU A 144 14.02 13.93 -19.60
N ASN A 145 13.31 13.34 -20.57
CA ASN A 145 13.79 13.19 -21.94
C ASN A 145 12.97 13.99 -22.97
N GLY A 146 11.92 14.70 -22.54
CA GLY A 146 11.05 15.49 -23.41
C GLY A 146 10.19 14.66 -24.37
N SER A 147 10.11 13.34 -24.17
CA SER A 147 9.36 12.45 -25.06
C SER A 147 7.86 12.67 -24.92
N PRO A 148 7.13 12.88 -26.04
CA PRO A 148 5.67 12.80 -26.06
C PRO A 148 5.18 11.34 -26.14
N PHE A 149 6.09 10.37 -26.26
CA PHE A 149 5.76 8.96 -26.30
C PHE A 149 5.95 8.33 -24.92
N TRP A 150 4.92 7.60 -24.50
CA TRP A 150 4.91 6.84 -23.26
C TRP A 150 5.66 5.51 -23.43
N ASP A 151 6.73 5.29 -22.65
CA ASP A 151 7.42 3.99 -22.58
C ASP A 151 6.67 3.07 -21.60
N ASN A 152 5.87 2.16 -22.16
CA ASN A 152 5.03 1.19 -21.43
C ASN A 152 5.80 0.05 -20.75
N ARG A 153 7.14 0.08 -20.73
CA ARG A 153 7.94 -1.02 -20.19
C ARG A 153 8.00 -1.03 -18.66
N ASP A 154 7.86 0.12 -18.01
CA ASP A 154 7.82 0.22 -16.55
C ASP A 154 6.37 0.37 -16.08
N LEU A 155 5.96 -0.43 -15.10
CA LEU A 155 4.62 -0.38 -14.50
C LEU A 155 4.44 0.91 -13.69
N VAL A 156 5.47 1.31 -12.94
CA VAL A 156 5.48 2.51 -12.11
C VAL A 156 6.51 3.48 -12.65
N THR A 157 6.09 4.69 -12.99
CA THR A 157 6.99 5.75 -13.47
C THR A 157 6.80 6.99 -12.60
N PRO A 158 7.75 7.96 -12.62
CA PRO A 158 7.56 9.21 -11.90
C PRO A 158 6.37 10.06 -12.41
N PHE A 159 5.76 9.68 -13.54
CA PHE A 159 4.78 10.50 -14.27
C PHE A 159 3.38 9.88 -14.35
N ASN A 160 3.17 8.64 -13.89
CA ASN A 160 1.82 8.06 -13.82
C ASN A 160 1.15 8.27 -12.46
N SER A 161 -0.16 8.00 -12.44
CA SER A 161 -1.03 8.17 -11.27
C SER A 161 -0.83 7.12 -10.16
N TYR A 162 0.00 6.11 -10.39
CA TYR A 162 0.30 5.08 -9.40
C TYR A 162 1.18 5.62 -8.29
N LEU A 163 0.89 5.22 -7.06
CA LEU A 163 1.64 5.64 -5.88
C LEU A 163 2.71 4.59 -5.53
N SER A 164 3.92 5.07 -5.28
CA SER A 164 5.06 4.29 -4.80
C SER A 164 5.68 4.99 -3.59
N VAL A 165 6.57 4.28 -2.92
CA VAL A 165 7.21 4.71 -1.70
C VAL A 165 8.69 4.37 -1.82
N SER A 166 9.55 5.38 -1.73
CA SER A 166 11.00 5.21 -1.90
C SER A 166 11.63 4.26 -0.90
N ASP A 167 11.07 4.19 0.30
CA ASP A 167 11.56 3.36 1.40
C ASP A 167 10.43 2.48 1.92
N HIS A 168 10.66 1.17 1.93
CA HIS A 168 9.69 0.19 2.36
C HIS A 168 9.24 0.42 3.82
N GLU A 169 10.06 0.97 4.71
CA GLU A 169 9.70 1.29 6.09
C GLU A 169 8.60 2.36 6.20
N ARG A 170 8.44 3.18 5.16
CA ARG A 170 7.45 4.26 5.13
C ARG A 170 6.07 3.80 4.69
N ILE A 171 5.88 2.54 4.33
CA ILE A 171 4.56 1.92 4.10
C ILE A 171 3.91 1.67 5.46
N SER A 172 2.58 1.84 5.54
CA SER A 172 1.83 1.61 6.78
C SER A 172 2.04 0.22 7.36
N ALA A 173 2.18 0.16 8.70
CA ALA A 173 2.27 -1.11 9.42
C ALA A 173 0.98 -1.93 9.26
N GLU A 174 -0.18 -1.28 9.31
CA GLU A 174 -1.50 -1.91 9.11
C GLU A 174 -1.64 -2.48 7.70
N LEU A 175 -1.17 -1.76 6.69
CA LEU A 175 -1.17 -2.25 5.31
C LEU A 175 -0.23 -3.47 5.17
N LYS A 176 0.99 -3.40 5.70
CA LYS A 176 1.93 -4.53 5.67
C LYS A 176 1.38 -5.76 6.38
N GLN A 177 0.75 -5.57 7.55
CA GLN A 177 0.13 -6.64 8.31
C GLN A 177 -1.03 -7.27 7.53
N THR A 178 -1.93 -6.46 6.98
CA THR A 178 -3.06 -6.91 6.16
C THR A 178 -2.59 -7.75 4.97
N ILE A 179 -1.55 -7.28 4.26
CA ILE A 179 -0.96 -7.97 3.12
C ILE A 179 -0.33 -9.30 3.55
N ALA A 180 0.43 -9.32 4.64
CA ALA A 180 1.07 -10.54 5.12
C ALA A 180 0.06 -11.58 5.61
N VAL A 181 -1.00 -11.17 6.30
CA VAL A 181 -2.10 -12.07 6.70
C VAL A 181 -2.76 -12.68 5.46
N LYS A 182 -3.13 -11.86 4.47
CA LYS A 182 -3.74 -12.35 3.21
C LYS A 182 -2.81 -13.27 2.42
N LEU A 183 -1.50 -13.01 2.44
CA LEU A 183 -0.49 -13.87 1.80
C LEU A 183 -0.42 -15.23 2.49
N ARG A 184 -0.30 -15.25 3.82
CA ARG A 184 -0.17 -16.47 4.62
C ARG A 184 -1.41 -17.37 4.57
N GLN A 185 -2.59 -16.82 4.29
CA GLN A 185 -3.80 -17.60 4.03
C GLN A 185 -3.64 -18.57 2.83
N LEU A 186 -2.87 -18.18 1.82
CA LEU A 186 -2.63 -19.01 0.62
C LEU A 186 -1.26 -19.70 0.65
N SER A 187 -0.31 -19.16 1.40
CA SER A 187 1.06 -19.66 1.50
C SER A 187 1.53 -19.68 2.96
N PRO A 188 1.04 -20.65 3.77
CA PRO A 188 1.34 -20.71 5.21
C PRO A 188 2.78 -21.12 5.54
N TYR A 189 3.50 -21.69 4.56
CA TYR A 189 4.90 -22.15 4.71
C TYR A 189 5.93 -21.01 4.65
N VAL A 190 5.52 -19.80 4.23
CA VAL A 190 6.40 -18.64 4.19
C VAL A 190 6.79 -18.20 5.59
N GLN A 191 8.09 -18.07 5.83
CA GLN A 191 8.69 -17.65 7.10
C GLN A 191 8.72 -16.13 7.19
N GLU A 192 9.32 -15.45 6.22
CA GLU A 192 9.41 -13.99 6.18
C GLU A 192 8.65 -13.41 5.00
N VAL A 193 7.93 -12.29 5.24
CA VAL A 193 7.22 -11.55 4.19
C VAL A 193 7.83 -10.17 4.07
N HIS A 194 8.58 -9.97 2.98
CA HIS A 194 9.26 -8.72 2.66
C HIS A 194 8.41 -7.91 1.69
N ILE A 195 7.97 -6.72 2.11
CA ILE A 195 6.99 -5.91 1.39
C ILE A 195 7.61 -4.55 1.10
N SER A 196 7.68 -4.20 -0.19
CA SER A 196 8.09 -2.89 -0.66
C SER A 196 7.10 -2.34 -1.69
N ALA A 197 7.00 -1.01 -1.72
CA ALA A 197 6.29 -0.25 -2.73
C ALA A 197 7.26 0.67 -3.48
N ASN A 198 8.56 0.37 -3.44
CA ASN A 198 9.59 1.10 -4.15
C ASN A 198 9.45 0.89 -5.67
N ARG A 199 9.49 1.97 -6.44
CA ARG A 199 9.34 1.94 -7.90
C ARG A 199 10.39 1.07 -8.57
N HIS A 200 11.65 1.17 -8.16
CA HIS A 200 12.73 0.39 -8.75
C HIS A 200 12.50 -1.10 -8.50
N PHE A 201 12.26 -1.48 -7.25
CA PHE A 201 12.00 -2.86 -6.85
C PHE A 201 10.78 -3.47 -7.56
N VAL A 202 9.65 -2.77 -7.57
CA VAL A 202 8.41 -3.26 -8.20
C VAL A 202 8.59 -3.48 -9.70
N ASN A 203 9.23 -2.54 -10.40
CA ASN A 203 9.48 -2.70 -11.84
C ASN A 203 10.42 -3.87 -12.14
N GLU A 204 11.45 -4.09 -11.31
CA GLU A 204 12.31 -5.26 -11.44
C GLU A 204 11.51 -6.56 -11.24
N LEU A 205 10.66 -6.65 -10.21
CA LEU A 205 9.80 -7.81 -10.01
C LEU A 205 8.88 -8.08 -11.21
N VAL A 206 8.36 -7.02 -11.85
CA VAL A 206 7.58 -7.16 -13.10
C VAL A 206 8.45 -7.75 -14.22
N ASP A 207 9.71 -7.34 -14.34
CA ASP A 207 10.62 -7.89 -15.35
C ASP A 207 10.91 -9.38 -15.11
N TYR A 208 11.12 -9.80 -13.85
CA TYR A 208 11.19 -11.23 -13.52
C TYR A 208 9.86 -11.96 -13.84
N ALA A 209 8.71 -11.37 -13.49
CA ALA A 209 7.41 -11.99 -13.75
C ALA A 209 7.17 -12.20 -15.25
N ARG A 210 7.62 -11.26 -16.09
CA ARG A 210 7.56 -11.36 -17.56
C ARG A 210 8.33 -12.55 -18.10
N GLU A 211 9.50 -12.88 -17.55
CA GLU A 211 10.22 -14.09 -17.98
C GLU A 211 9.38 -15.34 -17.74
N THR A 212 8.69 -15.41 -16.59
CA THR A 212 7.80 -16.52 -16.26
C THR A 212 6.59 -16.57 -17.19
N TRP A 213 5.98 -15.41 -17.51
CA TRP A 213 4.88 -15.33 -18.48
C TRP A 213 5.29 -15.77 -19.88
N MET A 214 6.57 -15.62 -20.23
CA MET A 214 7.16 -16.11 -21.48
C MET A 214 7.62 -17.59 -21.39
N GLY A 215 7.32 -18.29 -20.29
CA GLY A 215 7.72 -19.69 -20.07
C GLY A 215 9.21 -19.89 -19.81
N ARG A 216 9.94 -18.83 -19.44
CA ARG A 216 11.38 -18.89 -19.16
C ARG A 216 11.61 -19.07 -17.66
N PRO A 217 12.54 -19.95 -17.25
CA PRO A 217 12.86 -20.14 -15.84
C PRO A 217 13.58 -18.91 -15.27
N LEU A 218 13.35 -18.62 -13.99
CA LEU A 218 14.04 -17.54 -13.27
C LEU A 218 15.41 -17.94 -12.72
N GLN A 219 15.72 -19.25 -12.69
CA GLN A 219 16.95 -19.78 -12.12
C GLN A 219 18.23 -19.09 -12.63
N PRO A 220 18.40 -18.75 -13.92
CA PRO A 220 19.59 -18.04 -14.40
C PRO A 220 19.77 -16.64 -13.80
N TYR A 221 18.70 -16.06 -13.26
CA TYR A 221 18.67 -14.70 -12.71
C TYR A 221 18.58 -14.68 -11.18
N LEU A 222 18.65 -15.84 -10.52
CA LEU A 222 18.54 -15.97 -9.07
C LEU A 222 19.57 -15.13 -8.30
N THR A 223 20.82 -15.11 -8.77
CA THR A 223 21.87 -14.29 -8.15
C THR A 223 21.53 -12.81 -8.15
N GLU A 224 20.95 -12.31 -9.23
CA GLU A 224 20.59 -10.89 -9.38
C GLU A 224 19.30 -10.57 -8.62
N PHE A 225 18.38 -11.54 -8.52
CA PHE A 225 17.22 -11.45 -7.65
C PHE A 225 17.63 -11.35 -6.16
N ASN A 226 18.56 -12.19 -5.70
CA ASN A 226 19.05 -12.15 -4.32
C ASN A 226 19.70 -10.80 -4.00
N LYS A 227 20.54 -10.27 -4.90
CA LYS A 227 21.13 -8.92 -4.76
C LYS A 227 20.07 -7.82 -4.72
N LEU A 228 19.01 -7.93 -5.52
CA LEU A 228 17.90 -6.98 -5.49
C LEU A 228 17.17 -6.99 -4.15
N ALA A 229 16.92 -8.19 -3.61
CA ALA A 229 16.28 -8.34 -2.30
C ALA A 229 17.17 -7.81 -1.17
N GLU A 230 18.48 -8.09 -1.22
CA GLU A 230 19.46 -7.59 -0.25
C GLU A 230 19.57 -6.05 -0.33
N TYR A 231 19.58 -5.48 -1.54
CA TYR A 231 19.60 -4.03 -1.73
C TYR A 231 18.35 -3.35 -1.15
N GLU A 232 17.17 -3.90 -1.42
CA GLU A 232 15.90 -3.29 -0.99
C GLU A 232 15.66 -3.40 0.52
N PHE A 233 16.05 -4.52 1.15
CA PHE A 233 15.66 -4.82 2.54
C PHE A 233 16.83 -4.85 3.54
N ALA A 234 18.08 -4.88 3.07
CA ALA A 234 19.27 -4.85 3.92
C ALA A 234 20.22 -3.67 3.61
N ASP A 235 19.80 -2.75 2.73
CA ASP A 235 20.56 -1.55 2.34
C ASP A 235 22.01 -1.86 1.92
N SER A 236 22.17 -2.84 1.02
CA SER A 236 23.48 -3.38 0.62
C SER A 236 24.32 -2.45 -0.28
N GLY A 237 24.05 -1.14 -0.26
CA GLY A 237 24.85 -0.12 -0.94
C GLY A 237 24.40 0.19 -2.37
N LYS A 238 24.97 -0.43 -3.40
CA LYS A 238 24.70 -0.07 -4.81
C LYS A 238 23.52 -0.89 -5.37
N PRO A 239 22.57 -0.27 -6.10
CA PRO A 239 21.49 -0.99 -6.73
C PRO A 239 22.05 -1.99 -7.77
N PRO A 240 21.53 -3.22 -7.84
CA PRO A 240 21.93 -4.17 -8.86
C PRO A 240 21.51 -3.68 -10.24
N MET A 241 22.17 -4.22 -11.27
CA MET A 241 21.80 -3.95 -12.65
C MET A 241 20.40 -4.51 -12.94
N ARG A 242 19.59 -3.74 -13.66
CA ARG A 242 18.25 -4.18 -14.04
C ARG A 242 18.30 -5.45 -14.89
N LEU A 243 17.34 -6.37 -14.70
CA LEU A 243 17.27 -7.61 -15.47
C LEU A 243 17.29 -7.36 -17.00
N ARG A 244 16.56 -6.34 -17.46
CA ARG A 244 16.56 -5.95 -18.88
C ARG A 244 17.94 -5.50 -19.38
N GLN A 245 18.69 -4.76 -18.57
CA GLN A 245 20.04 -4.30 -18.93
C GLN A 245 21.02 -5.47 -18.98
N LEU A 246 20.94 -6.39 -18.00
CA LEU A 246 21.73 -7.63 -18.00
C LEU A 246 21.51 -8.42 -19.30
N LYS A 247 20.25 -8.57 -19.73
CA LYS A 247 19.90 -9.26 -20.97
C LYS A 247 20.39 -8.51 -22.21
N ALA A 248 20.28 -7.19 -22.25
CA ALA A 248 20.78 -6.38 -23.37
C ALA A 248 22.31 -6.50 -23.52
N ASN A 249 23.05 -6.45 -22.40
CA ASN A 249 24.50 -6.62 -22.40
C ASN A 249 24.91 -8.02 -22.85
N ALA A 250 24.22 -9.06 -22.37
CA ALA A 250 24.47 -10.43 -22.79
C ALA A 250 24.15 -10.67 -24.28
N ALA A 251 23.17 -9.95 -24.84
CA ALA A 251 22.85 -10.01 -26.26
C ALA A 251 23.88 -9.27 -27.13
N ALA A 252 24.46 -8.17 -26.65
CA ALA A 252 25.47 -7.39 -27.36
C ALA A 252 26.86 -8.06 -27.38
N GLN A 253 27.09 -9.03 -26.49
CA GLN A 253 28.32 -9.82 -26.42
C GLN A 253 28.27 -11.10 -27.29
N ARG A 254 27.16 -11.33 -27.99
CA ARG A 254 26.96 -12.43 -28.94
C ARG A 254 27.08 -11.91 -30.36
#